data_AF-A0A7K2U5Z6-F1
#
_entry.id   AF-A0A7K2U5Z6-F1
#
_cell.length_a   1.000
_cell.length_b   1.000
_cell.length_c   1.000
_cell.angle_alpha   90.00
_cell.angle_beta   90.00
_cell.angle_gamma   90.00
#
_symmetry.space_group_name_H-M   'P 1'
#
loop_
_entity.id
_entity.type
_entity.pdbx_description
1 polymer ?
#
loop_
_entity_poly.entity_id
_entity_poly.type
_entity_poly.pdbx_seq_one_letter_code
_entity_poly.pdbx_strand_id
1 'polypeptide(L)'
;MNVWGYFEGKPELFAALVAAIAVVGGVVGAKMQANGGRAQAAAAREAAEIAAEAQRASTLWSVRQVQVAEFVQAVREAVRLSDRFYLEPDGGELQNRAHAAYQAASLKKAEIELIASRGVVNAAQAVLLSASEYSMEARSGGPTSYAELTLLRLNFSSDEETARAAEAANAAFYFGGETSYSSRLELLLAVPGLSSAQAYRLARDASHPGQREQSREDANRDLEEKLAEFVVAARDMLNSEDQSAPRLPTRRRWR
;
A
#
# COMPACT_ATOMS: atom_id res chain seq x y z
N MET A 1 -40.13 -78.02 6.13
CA MET A 1 -41.48 -77.51 6.45
C MET A 1 -41.66 -76.23 5.64
N ASN A 2 -42.43 -76.28 4.55
CA ASN A 2 -42.59 -75.18 3.60
C ASN A 2 -43.45 -74.08 4.22
N VAL A 3 -42.84 -72.94 4.55
CA VAL A 3 -43.50 -71.75 5.12
C VAL A 3 -44.63 -71.24 4.21
N TRP A 4 -44.57 -71.56 2.92
CA TRP A 4 -45.60 -71.21 1.92
C TRP A 4 -46.93 -71.95 2.07
N GLY A 5 -46.93 -73.20 2.56
CA GLY A 5 -48.16 -73.99 2.72
C GLY A 5 -49.02 -73.57 3.94
N TYR A 6 -48.49 -72.73 4.83
CA TYR A 6 -49.23 -72.26 6.01
C TYR A 6 -50.15 -71.05 5.73
N PHE A 7 -49.95 -70.37 4.60
CA PHE A 7 -50.69 -69.13 4.27
C PHE A 7 -51.83 -69.30 3.26
N GLU A 8 -51.95 -70.46 2.60
CA GLU A 8 -53.04 -70.76 1.66
C GLU A 8 -54.42 -70.89 2.32
N GLY A 9 -54.48 -71.20 3.62
CA GLY A 9 -55.74 -71.41 4.34
C GLY A 9 -56.27 -70.23 5.15
N LYS A 10 -55.50 -69.14 5.30
CA LYS A 10 -55.87 -67.99 6.17
C LYS A 10 -55.37 -66.66 5.59
N PRO A 11 -56.00 -66.15 4.52
CA PRO A 11 -55.59 -64.92 3.83
C PRO A 11 -55.58 -63.69 4.76
N GLU A 12 -56.43 -63.66 5.78
CA GLU A 12 -56.49 -62.59 6.79
C GLU A 12 -55.20 -62.49 7.65
N LEU A 13 -54.55 -63.62 7.93
CA LEU A 13 -53.30 -63.66 8.72
C LEU A 13 -52.08 -63.23 7.89
N PHE A 14 -52.08 -63.53 6.60
CA PHE A 14 -51.04 -63.04 5.68
C PHE A 14 -51.17 -61.54 5.43
N ALA A 15 -52.39 -61.04 5.23
CA ALA A 15 -52.67 -59.61 5.10
C ALA A 15 -52.28 -58.83 6.36
N ALA A 16 -52.59 -59.35 7.55
CA ALA A 16 -52.20 -58.74 8.82
C ALA A 16 -50.67 -58.72 9.03
N LEU A 17 -49.96 -59.78 8.62
CA LEU A 17 -48.50 -59.86 8.72
C LEU A 17 -47.80 -58.89 7.75
N VAL A 18 -48.26 -58.81 6.50
CA VAL A 18 -47.73 -57.86 5.50
C VAL A 18 -48.02 -56.42 5.92
N ALA A 19 -49.21 -56.13 6.45
CA ALA A 19 -49.54 -54.81 7.00
C ALA A 19 -48.66 -54.45 8.22
N ALA A 20 -48.41 -55.40 9.12
CA ALA A 20 -47.53 -55.19 10.28
C ALA A 20 -46.06 -54.94 9.86
N ILE A 21 -45.54 -55.68 8.88
CA ILE A 21 -44.18 -55.47 8.35
C ILE A 21 -44.08 -54.13 7.62
N ALA A 22 -45.11 -53.71 6.87
CA ALA A 22 -45.14 -52.41 6.19
C ALA A 22 -45.18 -51.23 7.18
N VAL A 23 -45.95 -51.35 8.27
CA VAL A 23 -46.00 -50.33 9.34
C VAL A 23 -44.68 -50.25 10.09
N VAL A 24 -44.08 -51.39 10.46
CA VAL A 24 -42.76 -51.40 11.14
C VAL A 24 -41.66 -50.87 10.22
N GLY A 25 -41.65 -51.27 8.95
CA GLY A 25 -40.72 -50.75 7.94
C GLY A 25 -40.89 -49.25 7.69
N GLY A 26 -42.12 -48.75 7.65
CA GLY A 26 -42.45 -47.33 7.52
C GLY A 26 -42.02 -46.49 8.71
N VAL A 27 -42.19 -46.99 9.95
CA VAL A 27 -41.78 -46.30 11.18
C VAL A 27 -40.25 -46.26 11.32
N VAL A 28 -39.55 -47.35 10.99
CA VAL A 28 -38.07 -47.39 10.99
C VAL A 28 -37.50 -46.50 9.87
N GLY A 29 -38.08 -46.54 8.68
CA GLY A 29 -37.73 -45.68 7.56
C GLY A 29 -37.92 -44.19 7.86
N ALA A 30 -39.07 -43.80 8.42
CA ALA A 30 -39.35 -42.42 8.81
C ALA A 30 -38.44 -41.93 9.95
N LYS A 31 -38.07 -42.79 10.90
CA LYS A 31 -37.14 -42.43 11.99
C LYS A 31 -35.70 -42.28 11.50
N MET A 32 -35.27 -43.11 10.53
CA MET A 32 -33.99 -42.92 9.84
C MET A 32 -33.98 -41.68 8.97
N GLN A 33 -35.07 -41.36 8.28
CA GLN A 33 -35.18 -40.17 7.42
C GLN A 33 -35.29 -38.88 8.25
N ALA A 34 -35.96 -38.89 9.40
CA ALA A 34 -36.01 -37.77 10.34
C ALA A 34 -34.66 -37.53 11.05
N ASN A 35 -33.94 -38.60 11.43
CA ASN A 35 -32.58 -38.49 11.97
C ASN A 35 -31.58 -38.08 10.88
N GLY A 36 -31.76 -38.54 9.64
CA GLY A 36 -31.01 -38.12 8.47
C GLY A 36 -31.23 -36.64 8.13
N GLY A 37 -32.46 -36.15 8.21
CA GLY A 37 -32.80 -34.73 8.01
C GLY A 37 -32.21 -33.82 9.10
N ARG A 38 -32.15 -34.28 10.36
CA ARG A 38 -31.45 -33.55 11.43
C ARG A 38 -29.94 -33.53 11.24
N ALA A 39 -29.34 -34.64 10.81
CA ALA A 39 -27.91 -34.71 10.50
C ALA A 39 -27.55 -33.85 9.27
N GLN A 40 -28.39 -33.84 8.23
CA GLN A 40 -28.22 -32.97 7.07
C GLN A 40 -28.43 -31.49 7.41
N ALA A 41 -29.40 -31.15 8.26
CA ALA A 41 -29.60 -29.78 8.73
C ALA A 41 -28.45 -29.29 9.61
N ALA A 42 -27.89 -30.16 10.47
CA ALA A 42 -26.70 -29.84 11.27
C ALA A 42 -25.47 -29.65 10.36
N ALA A 43 -25.25 -30.55 9.40
CA ALA A 43 -24.17 -30.44 8.42
C ALA A 43 -24.32 -29.20 7.52
N ALA A 44 -25.55 -28.82 7.17
CA ALA A 44 -25.83 -27.61 6.40
C ALA A 44 -25.56 -26.34 7.22
N ARG A 45 -25.84 -26.34 8.52
CA ARG A 45 -25.49 -25.23 9.43
C ARG A 45 -23.98 -25.10 9.59
N GLU A 46 -23.29 -26.21 9.83
CA GLU A 46 -21.83 -26.23 9.92
C GLU A 46 -21.18 -25.78 8.59
N ALA A 47 -21.69 -26.26 7.46
CA ALA A 47 -21.23 -25.81 6.14
C ALA A 47 -21.52 -24.31 5.89
N ALA A 48 -22.66 -23.79 6.35
CA ALA A 48 -23.00 -22.38 6.25
C ALA A 48 -22.11 -21.50 7.16
N GLU A 49 -21.81 -21.95 8.37
CA GLU A 49 -20.88 -21.30 9.29
C GLU A 49 -19.47 -21.24 8.71
N ILE A 50 -18.95 -22.38 8.20
CA ILE A 50 -17.65 -22.43 7.53
C ILE A 50 -17.62 -21.53 6.29
N ALA A 51 -18.69 -21.52 5.49
CA ALA A 51 -18.77 -20.65 4.31
C ALA A 51 -18.81 -19.16 4.71
N ALA A 52 -19.52 -18.81 5.78
CA ALA A 52 -19.58 -17.44 6.29
C ALA A 52 -18.22 -16.99 6.84
N GLU A 53 -17.50 -17.85 7.56
CA GLU A 53 -16.15 -17.59 8.05
C GLU A 53 -15.16 -17.42 6.90
N ALA A 54 -15.21 -18.32 5.90
CA ALA A 54 -14.39 -18.22 4.69
C ALA A 54 -14.66 -16.92 3.91
N GLN A 55 -15.93 -16.52 3.79
CA GLN A 55 -16.30 -15.27 3.12
C GLN A 55 -15.80 -14.04 3.88
N ARG A 56 -15.89 -14.04 5.22
CA ARG A 56 -15.35 -12.97 6.07
C ARG A 56 -13.84 -12.86 5.92
N ALA A 57 -13.12 -13.98 5.97
CA ALA A 57 -11.67 -14.03 5.78
C ALA A 57 -11.26 -13.50 4.39
N SER A 58 -11.95 -13.96 3.34
CA SER A 58 -11.69 -13.50 1.96
C SER A 58 -11.95 -11.99 1.79
N THR A 59 -13.03 -11.48 2.39
CA THR A 59 -13.35 -10.04 2.34
C THR A 59 -12.27 -9.22 3.03
N LEU A 60 -11.84 -9.63 4.22
CA LEU A 60 -10.81 -8.94 4.98
C LEU A 60 -9.45 -8.96 4.26
N TRP A 61 -9.08 -10.08 3.66
CA TRP A 61 -7.88 -10.22 2.85
C TRP A 61 -7.90 -9.23 1.66
N SER A 62 -9.02 -9.13 0.95
CA SER A 62 -9.18 -8.20 -0.16
C SER A 62 -9.06 -6.74 0.29
N VAL A 63 -9.70 -6.37 1.40
CA VAL A 63 -9.60 -5.01 1.97
C VAL A 63 -8.14 -4.69 2.32
N ARG A 64 -7.42 -5.60 2.97
CA ARG A 64 -6.00 -5.41 3.32
C ARG A 64 -5.12 -5.23 2.09
N GLN A 65 -5.31 -6.06 1.07
CA GLN A 65 -4.54 -5.95 -0.18
C GLN A 65 -4.72 -4.58 -0.84
N VAL A 66 -5.97 -4.12 -0.95
CA VAL A 66 -6.30 -2.80 -1.53
C VAL A 66 -5.65 -1.68 -0.72
N GLN A 67 -5.79 -1.71 0.61
CA GLN A 67 -5.25 -0.68 1.49
C GLN A 67 -3.73 -0.57 1.45
N VAL A 68 -3.03 -1.71 1.40
CA VAL A 68 -1.57 -1.75 1.21
C VAL A 68 -1.17 -1.11 -0.12
N ALA A 69 -1.87 -1.42 -1.21
CA ALA A 69 -1.59 -0.87 -2.53
C ALA A 69 -1.85 0.65 -2.60
N GLU A 70 -2.98 1.10 -2.05
CA GLU A 70 -3.34 2.51 -1.99
C GLU A 70 -2.36 3.33 -1.14
N PHE A 71 -1.88 2.77 -0.02
CA PHE A 71 -0.83 3.41 0.77
C PHE A 71 0.47 3.59 -0.01
N VAL A 72 0.96 2.54 -0.70
CA VAL A 72 2.17 2.64 -1.54
C VAL A 72 1.98 3.69 -2.64
N GLN A 73 0.82 3.71 -3.29
CA GLN A 73 0.51 4.70 -4.31
C GLN A 73 0.52 6.13 -3.75
N ALA A 74 -0.11 6.34 -2.59
CA ALA A 74 -0.17 7.66 -1.94
C ALA A 74 1.23 8.17 -1.54
N VAL A 75 2.08 7.29 -0.98
CA VAL A 75 3.48 7.63 -0.65
C VAL A 75 4.25 8.03 -1.89
N ARG A 76 4.17 7.23 -2.97
CA ARG A 76 4.85 7.53 -4.23
C ARG A 76 4.37 8.84 -4.86
N GLU A 77 3.10 9.16 -4.75
CA GLU A 77 2.56 10.43 -5.23
C GLU A 77 3.11 11.62 -4.42
N ALA A 78 3.21 11.49 -3.10
CA ALA A 78 3.81 12.52 -2.25
C ALA A 78 5.28 12.78 -2.59
N VAL A 79 6.05 11.72 -2.84
CA VAL A 79 7.45 11.79 -3.27
C VAL A 79 7.57 12.44 -4.65
N ARG A 80 6.76 11.98 -5.62
CA ARG A 80 6.74 12.52 -6.98
C ARG A 80 6.43 14.02 -7.00
N LEU A 81 5.52 14.49 -6.14
CA LEU A 81 5.25 15.92 -6.00
C LEU A 81 6.38 16.67 -5.31
N SER A 82 7.04 16.04 -4.33
CA SER A 82 8.22 16.61 -3.68
C SER A 82 9.40 16.76 -4.66
N ASP A 83 9.61 15.78 -5.54
CA ASP A 83 10.62 15.87 -6.62
C ASP A 83 10.47 17.11 -7.51
N ARG A 84 9.24 17.61 -7.69
CA ARG A 84 9.02 18.81 -8.51
C ARG A 84 9.63 20.07 -7.93
N PHE A 85 9.93 20.11 -6.62
CA PHE A 85 10.65 21.25 -6.03
C PHE A 85 12.04 21.44 -6.64
N TYR A 86 12.65 20.39 -7.22
CA TYR A 86 13.94 20.48 -7.91
C TYR A 86 13.81 20.96 -9.37
N LEU A 87 12.62 20.88 -9.94
CA LEU A 87 12.38 21.08 -11.37
C LEU A 87 11.66 22.39 -11.69
N GLU A 88 11.02 22.97 -10.68
CA GLU A 88 10.11 24.11 -10.87
C GLU A 88 10.38 25.22 -9.86
N PRO A 89 10.04 26.46 -10.22
CA PRO A 89 10.10 27.56 -9.27
C PRO A 89 9.18 27.27 -8.09
N ASP A 90 9.66 27.63 -6.90
CA ASP A 90 8.91 27.51 -5.65
C ASP A 90 7.57 28.25 -5.76
N GLY A 91 6.49 27.57 -5.40
CA GLY A 91 5.13 28.04 -5.54
C GLY A 91 4.21 27.41 -4.50
N GLY A 92 3.33 28.24 -3.92
CA GLY A 92 2.40 27.80 -2.88
C GLY A 92 1.47 26.66 -3.34
N GLU A 93 1.12 26.60 -4.63
CA GLU A 93 0.31 25.51 -5.18
C GLU A 93 1.03 24.16 -5.09
N LEU A 94 2.30 24.07 -5.49
CA LEU A 94 3.06 22.84 -5.43
C LEU A 94 3.21 22.36 -3.98
N GLN A 95 3.50 23.29 -3.07
CA GLN A 95 3.56 23.00 -1.64
C GLN A 95 2.23 22.45 -1.10
N ASN A 96 1.11 23.07 -1.44
CA ASN A 96 -0.21 22.61 -1.02
C ASN A 96 -0.53 21.22 -1.56
N ARG A 97 -0.16 20.93 -2.83
CA ARG A 97 -0.36 19.62 -3.45
C ARG A 97 0.50 18.54 -2.81
N ALA A 98 1.79 18.81 -2.58
CA ALA A 98 2.70 17.89 -1.90
C ALA A 98 2.21 17.60 -0.47
N HIS A 99 1.77 18.64 0.26
CA HIS A 99 1.18 18.48 1.59
C HIS A 99 -0.10 17.63 1.56
N ALA A 100 -1.01 17.89 0.62
CA ALA A 100 -2.24 17.11 0.48
C ALA A 100 -1.96 15.63 0.16
N ALA A 101 -0.98 15.35 -0.69
CA ALA A 101 -0.57 13.97 -1.01
C ALA A 101 0.04 13.26 0.22
N TYR A 102 0.86 13.95 1.01
CA TYR A 102 1.36 13.42 2.28
C TYR A 102 0.23 13.11 3.27
N GLN A 103 -0.75 14.01 3.39
CA GLN A 103 -1.94 13.78 4.22
C GLN A 103 -2.74 12.57 3.75
N ALA A 104 -2.89 12.38 2.43
CA ALA A 104 -3.54 11.19 1.89
C ALA A 104 -2.80 9.89 2.27
N ALA A 105 -1.47 9.88 2.22
CA ALA A 105 -0.67 8.75 2.68
C ALA A 105 -0.83 8.50 4.19
N SER A 106 -0.88 9.58 4.99
CA SER A 106 -1.12 9.50 6.44
C SER A 106 -2.48 8.87 6.78
N LEU A 107 -3.54 9.28 6.06
CA LEU A 107 -4.88 8.69 6.21
C LEU A 107 -4.88 7.19 5.86
N LYS A 108 -4.19 6.80 4.77
CA LYS A 108 -4.08 5.38 4.40
C LYS A 108 -3.32 4.55 5.42
N LYS A 109 -2.32 5.13 6.09
CA LYS A 109 -1.69 4.46 7.23
C LYS A 109 -2.65 4.26 8.40
N ALA A 110 -3.50 5.24 8.70
CA ALA A 110 -4.52 5.08 9.74
C ALA A 110 -5.54 3.98 9.38
N GLU A 111 -5.90 3.85 8.09
CA GLU A 111 -6.73 2.73 7.62
C GLU A 111 -6.01 1.37 7.80
N ILE A 112 -4.71 1.29 7.52
CA ILE A 112 -3.87 0.10 7.77
C ILE A 112 -3.82 -0.27 9.27
N GLU A 113 -3.74 0.71 10.18
CA GLU A 113 -3.74 0.47 11.63
C GLU A 113 -4.94 -0.31 12.14
N LEU A 114 -6.09 -0.17 11.47
CA LEU A 114 -7.34 -0.83 11.88
C LEU A 114 -7.42 -2.30 11.45
N ILE A 115 -6.69 -2.67 10.40
CA ILE A 115 -6.88 -3.96 9.73
C ILE A 115 -5.64 -4.84 9.71
N ALA A 116 -4.44 -4.27 9.85
CA ALA A 116 -3.19 -4.99 9.63
C ALA A 116 -2.51 -5.45 10.92
N SER A 117 -1.54 -6.36 10.78
CA SER A 117 -0.72 -6.81 11.90
C SER A 117 0.22 -5.69 12.39
N ARG A 118 0.68 -5.79 13.65
CA ARG A 118 1.62 -4.81 14.23
C ARG A 118 2.89 -4.63 13.38
N GLY A 119 3.39 -5.70 12.76
CA GLY A 119 4.57 -5.63 11.89
C GLY A 119 4.35 -4.73 10.67
N VAL A 120 3.20 -4.88 10.01
CA VAL A 120 2.80 -4.04 8.88
C VAL A 120 2.58 -2.59 9.29
N VAL A 121 1.94 -2.37 10.44
CA VAL A 121 1.70 -1.02 10.99
C VAL A 121 3.01 -0.30 11.29
N ASN A 122 3.97 -0.98 11.92
CA ASN A 122 5.27 -0.40 12.23
C ASN A 122 6.05 -0.05 10.95
N ALA A 123 6.03 -0.94 9.95
CA ALA A 123 6.69 -0.68 8.68
C ALA A 123 6.02 0.49 7.91
N ALA A 124 4.68 0.59 7.93
CA ALA A 124 3.97 1.73 7.35
C ALA A 124 4.34 3.06 8.04
N GLN A 125 4.51 3.04 9.36
CA GLN A 125 4.98 4.20 10.10
C GLN A 125 6.40 4.62 9.70
N ALA A 126 7.31 3.66 9.53
CA ALA A 126 8.68 3.94 9.06
C ALA A 126 8.65 4.60 7.67
N VAL A 127 7.87 4.06 6.73
CA VAL A 127 7.68 4.66 5.40
C VAL A 127 7.19 6.11 5.48
N LEU A 128 6.21 6.41 6.34
CA LEU A 128 5.72 7.78 6.49
C LEU A 128 6.75 8.75 7.09
N LEU A 129 7.61 8.27 7.99
CA LEU A 129 8.69 9.09 8.54
C LEU A 129 9.73 9.40 7.45
N SER A 130 10.22 8.39 6.73
CA SER A 130 11.15 8.58 5.61
C SER A 130 10.56 9.44 4.50
N ALA A 131 9.28 9.28 4.17
CA ALA A 131 8.60 10.12 3.18
C ALA A 131 8.47 11.59 3.65
N SER A 132 8.27 11.81 4.95
CA SER A 132 8.26 13.16 5.55
C SER A 132 9.63 13.80 5.47
N GLU A 133 10.68 13.08 5.85
CA GLU A 133 12.07 13.55 5.78
C GLU A 133 12.45 13.90 4.34
N TYR A 134 12.17 13.00 3.39
CA TYR A 134 12.36 13.26 1.97
C TYR A 134 11.62 14.52 1.50
N SER A 135 10.35 14.67 1.86
CA SER A 135 9.55 15.84 1.49
C SER A 135 10.10 17.14 2.11
N MET A 136 10.64 17.06 3.33
CA MET A 136 11.27 18.19 4.00
C MET A 136 12.56 18.61 3.30
N GLU A 137 13.42 17.65 2.93
CA GLU A 137 14.66 17.88 2.18
C GLU A 137 14.38 18.44 0.79
N ALA A 138 13.39 17.89 0.09
CA ALA A 138 12.98 18.40 -1.22
C ALA A 138 12.48 19.84 -1.14
N ARG A 139 11.71 20.18 -0.11
CA ARG A 139 11.19 21.55 0.08
C ARG A 139 12.28 22.54 0.50
N SER A 140 13.24 22.12 1.33
CA SER A 140 14.32 22.99 1.80
C SER A 140 15.40 23.18 0.73
N GLY A 141 15.84 22.10 0.09
CA GLY A 141 16.96 22.08 -0.87
C GLY A 141 16.54 22.25 -2.33
N GLY A 142 15.36 21.76 -2.71
CA GLY A 142 14.88 21.76 -4.10
C GLY A 142 14.90 23.14 -4.77
N PRO A 143 14.32 24.18 -4.16
CA PRO A 143 14.35 25.52 -4.74
C PRO A 143 15.76 26.09 -4.98
N THR A 144 16.73 25.75 -4.12
CA THR A 144 18.13 26.15 -4.33
C THR A 144 18.73 25.36 -5.48
N SER A 145 18.57 24.03 -5.51
CA SER A 145 19.04 23.21 -6.63
C SER A 145 18.43 23.63 -7.98
N TYR A 146 17.16 24.02 -8.00
CA TYR A 146 16.52 24.59 -9.18
C TYR A 146 17.16 25.91 -9.62
N ALA A 147 17.45 26.80 -8.66
CA ALA A 147 18.16 28.05 -8.93
C ALA A 147 19.56 27.80 -9.50
N GLU A 148 20.28 26.80 -9.00
CA GLU A 148 21.60 26.41 -9.51
C GLU A 148 21.53 25.87 -10.93
N LEU A 149 20.59 24.96 -11.20
CA LEU A 149 20.36 24.46 -12.56
C LEU A 149 19.97 25.59 -13.52
N THR A 150 19.21 26.58 -13.04
CA THR A 150 18.88 27.77 -13.82
C THR A 150 20.13 28.59 -14.13
N LEU A 151 20.96 28.88 -13.12
CA LEU A 151 22.20 29.62 -13.29
C LEU A 151 23.18 28.89 -14.24
N LEU A 152 23.32 27.57 -14.10
CA LEU A 152 24.11 26.74 -15.00
C LEU A 152 23.61 26.79 -16.44
N ARG A 153 22.29 26.77 -16.67
CA ARG A 153 21.71 26.92 -18.02
C ARG A 153 22.03 28.29 -18.62
N LEU A 154 22.00 29.35 -17.82
CA LEU A 154 22.28 30.71 -18.28
C LEU A 154 23.74 30.90 -18.73
N ASN A 155 24.71 30.13 -18.20
CA ASN A 155 26.09 30.11 -18.72
C ASN A 155 26.15 29.74 -20.20
N PHE A 156 25.21 28.94 -20.68
CA PHE A 156 25.14 28.46 -22.06
C PHE A 156 24.08 29.23 -22.87
N SER A 157 23.68 30.43 -22.41
CA SER A 157 22.79 31.31 -23.16
C SER A 157 23.42 31.72 -24.49
N SER A 158 22.59 31.88 -25.52
CA SER A 158 23.02 32.48 -26.79
C SER A 158 23.30 33.98 -26.68
N ASP A 159 22.81 34.62 -25.62
CA ASP A 159 23.13 36.01 -25.29
C ASP A 159 24.44 36.10 -24.51
N GLU A 160 25.44 36.76 -25.10
CA GLU A 160 26.81 36.86 -24.58
C GLU A 160 26.88 37.67 -23.28
N GLU A 161 25.98 38.63 -23.08
CA GLU A 161 25.90 39.39 -21.82
C GLU A 161 25.41 38.49 -20.68
N THR A 162 24.31 37.78 -20.90
CA THR A 162 23.77 36.80 -19.93
C THR A 162 24.78 35.69 -19.60
N ALA A 163 25.42 35.11 -20.62
CA ALA A 163 26.39 34.02 -20.43
C ALA A 163 27.60 34.47 -19.58
N ARG A 164 28.16 35.66 -19.86
CA ARG A 164 29.28 36.21 -19.08
C ARG A 164 28.87 36.56 -17.66
N ALA A 165 27.69 37.14 -17.46
CA ALA A 165 27.18 37.45 -16.12
C ALA A 165 26.98 36.17 -15.28
N ALA A 166 26.38 35.14 -15.90
CA ALA A 166 26.16 33.84 -15.25
C ALA A 166 27.48 33.11 -14.93
N GLU A 167 28.47 33.16 -15.84
CA GLU A 167 29.79 32.57 -15.62
C GLU A 167 30.52 33.25 -14.45
N ALA A 168 30.51 34.59 -14.40
CA ALA A 168 31.10 35.35 -13.30
C ALA A 168 30.42 35.05 -11.96
N ALA A 169 29.09 34.97 -11.93
CA ALA A 169 28.32 34.62 -10.74
C ALA A 169 28.61 33.17 -10.29
N ASN A 170 28.69 32.21 -11.23
CA ASN A 170 29.10 30.84 -10.92
C ASN A 170 30.53 30.77 -10.38
N ALA A 171 31.48 31.50 -10.97
CA ALA A 171 32.85 31.51 -10.49
C ALA A 171 32.94 32.03 -9.04
N ALA A 172 32.21 33.09 -8.72
CA ALA A 172 32.11 33.61 -7.35
C ALA A 172 31.40 32.65 -6.39
N PHE A 173 30.41 31.90 -6.88
CA PHE A 173 29.67 30.92 -6.07
C PHE A 173 30.47 29.64 -5.78
N TYR A 174 31.15 29.07 -6.78
CA TYR A 174 31.85 27.78 -6.67
C TYR A 174 33.33 27.90 -6.25
N PHE A 175 34.02 28.97 -6.65
CA PHE A 175 35.48 29.10 -6.47
C PHE A 175 35.88 30.30 -5.61
N GLY A 176 34.97 31.24 -5.38
CA GLY A 176 35.24 32.47 -4.64
C GLY A 176 35.19 32.30 -3.13
N GLY A 177 35.90 31.31 -2.56
CA GLY A 177 35.81 30.78 -1.18
C GLY A 177 35.85 31.73 0.02
N GLU A 178 35.80 33.05 -0.18
CA GLU A 178 35.68 34.08 0.87
C GLU A 178 34.73 35.24 0.47
N THR A 179 33.94 35.08 -0.59
CA THR A 179 33.07 36.15 -1.09
C THR A 179 31.92 36.41 -0.10
N SER A 180 31.84 37.64 0.41
CA SER A 180 30.78 38.05 1.35
C SER A 180 29.38 37.77 0.77
N TYR A 181 28.41 37.53 1.64
CA TYR A 181 27.00 37.35 1.23
C TYR A 181 26.51 38.47 0.30
N SER A 182 26.79 39.74 0.66
CA SER A 182 26.38 40.90 -0.12
C SER A 182 27.02 40.93 -1.51
N SER A 183 28.31 40.62 -1.62
CA SER A 183 29.01 40.59 -2.90
C SER A 183 28.52 39.44 -3.80
N ARG A 184 28.23 38.26 -3.23
CA ARG A 184 27.62 37.15 -3.98
C ARG A 184 26.22 37.52 -4.47
N LEU A 185 25.41 38.11 -3.60
CA LEU A 185 24.06 38.54 -3.95
C LEU A 185 24.06 39.59 -5.06
N GLU A 186 24.97 40.57 -5.01
CA GLU A 186 25.10 41.60 -6.04
C GLU A 186 25.41 40.99 -7.42
N LEU A 187 26.37 40.06 -7.47
CA LEU A 187 26.70 39.34 -8.70
C LEU A 187 25.53 38.51 -9.23
N LEU A 188 24.80 37.81 -8.35
CA LEU A 188 23.64 37.00 -8.73
C LEU A 188 22.47 37.85 -9.22
N LEU A 189 22.21 39.00 -8.58
CA LEU A 189 21.16 39.93 -9.01
C LEU A 189 21.47 40.61 -10.36
N ALA A 190 22.74 40.64 -10.76
CA ALA A 190 23.16 41.17 -12.06
C ALA A 190 22.96 40.18 -13.23
N VAL A 191 22.61 38.91 -12.97
CA VAL A 191 22.42 37.89 -14.03
C VAL A 191 21.02 38.02 -14.67
N PRO A 192 20.92 38.40 -15.96
CA PRO A 192 19.63 38.43 -16.64
C PRO A 192 18.98 37.05 -16.68
N GLY A 193 17.67 36.99 -16.42
CA GLY A 193 16.92 35.73 -16.40
C GLY A 193 16.96 34.97 -15.06
N LEU A 194 17.76 35.40 -14.09
CA LEU A 194 17.70 34.90 -12.71
C LEU A 194 16.74 35.77 -11.89
N SER A 195 15.75 35.15 -11.25
CA SER A 195 14.85 35.91 -10.36
C SER A 195 15.55 36.32 -9.07
N SER A 196 15.10 37.43 -8.45
CA SER A 196 15.65 37.86 -7.16
C SER A 196 15.53 36.77 -6.08
N ALA A 197 14.42 36.03 -6.07
CA ALA A 197 14.22 34.92 -5.13
C ALA A 197 15.28 33.80 -5.31
N GLN A 198 15.64 33.47 -6.55
CA GLN A 198 16.72 32.51 -6.84
C GLN A 198 18.07 33.07 -6.39
N ALA A 199 18.37 34.34 -6.71
CA ALA A 199 19.60 35.00 -6.29
C ALA A 199 19.77 35.00 -4.76
N TYR A 200 18.71 35.32 -4.00
CA TYR A 200 18.74 35.30 -2.54
C TYR A 200 19.01 33.90 -1.97
N ARG A 201 18.42 32.86 -2.55
CA ARG A 201 18.62 31.46 -2.11
C ARG A 201 20.06 31.01 -2.36
N LEU A 202 20.56 31.24 -3.58
CA LEU A 202 21.93 30.93 -3.95
C LEU A 202 22.94 31.69 -3.07
N ALA A 203 22.74 32.99 -2.83
CA ALA A 203 23.64 33.75 -1.97
C ALA A 203 23.65 33.27 -0.52
N ARG A 204 22.48 32.84 0.00
CA ARG A 204 22.33 32.37 1.39
C ARG A 204 22.91 30.98 1.59
N ASP A 205 22.81 30.13 0.58
CA ASP A 205 23.26 28.75 0.70
C ASP A 205 24.80 28.68 0.58
N ALA A 206 25.43 28.16 1.63
CA ALA A 206 26.88 27.90 1.67
C ALA A 206 27.18 26.41 1.37
N SER A 207 26.14 25.59 1.22
CA SER A 207 26.26 24.16 0.99
C SER A 207 26.71 23.91 -0.44
N HIS A 208 27.67 22.99 -0.60
CA HIS A 208 28.15 22.61 -1.93
C HIS A 208 27.08 21.77 -2.64
N PRO A 209 26.89 21.92 -3.96
CA PRO A 209 25.82 21.20 -4.68
C PRO A 209 25.87 19.68 -4.54
N GLY A 210 27.07 19.10 -4.49
CA GLY A 210 27.23 17.66 -4.26
C GLY A 210 26.66 17.17 -2.93
N GLN A 211 26.64 18.01 -1.88
CA GLN A 211 26.06 17.63 -0.58
C GLN A 211 24.53 17.54 -0.64
N ARG A 212 23.86 18.46 -1.37
CA ARG A 212 22.39 18.41 -1.52
C ARG A 212 21.95 17.25 -2.39
N GLU A 213 22.67 16.97 -3.47
CA GLU A 213 22.40 15.81 -4.31
C GLU A 213 22.57 14.51 -3.53
N GLN A 214 23.67 14.38 -2.77
CA GLN A 214 23.89 13.22 -1.91
C GLN A 214 22.79 13.08 -0.85
N SER A 215 22.40 14.18 -0.18
CA SER A 215 21.33 14.14 0.83
C SER A 215 19.99 13.69 0.23
N ARG A 216 19.66 14.15 -0.99
CA ARG A 216 18.47 13.69 -1.73
C ARG A 216 18.55 12.19 -2.05
N GLU A 217 19.70 11.72 -2.54
CA GLU A 217 19.90 10.31 -2.86
C GLU A 217 19.82 9.41 -1.63
N ASP A 218 20.40 9.84 -0.50
CA ASP A 218 20.37 9.10 0.75
C ASP A 218 18.93 9.04 1.31
N ALA A 219 18.19 10.15 1.30
CA ALA A 219 16.78 10.16 1.70
C ALA A 219 15.90 9.29 0.78
N ASN A 220 16.16 9.30 -0.53
CA ASN A 220 15.44 8.43 -1.47
C ASN A 220 15.76 6.95 -1.22
N ARG A 221 17.02 6.62 -0.95
CA ARG A 221 17.46 5.25 -0.67
C ARG A 221 16.82 4.71 0.61
N ASP A 222 16.80 5.51 1.68
CA ASP A 222 16.13 5.15 2.93
C ASP A 222 14.63 4.89 2.71
N LEU A 223 13.95 5.77 1.98
CA LEU A 223 12.53 5.58 1.67
C LEU A 223 12.26 4.30 0.86
N GLU A 224 13.06 4.03 -0.18
CA GLU A 224 12.96 2.80 -0.99
C GLU A 224 13.17 1.55 -0.12
N GLU A 225 14.14 1.59 0.80
CA GLU A 225 14.38 0.52 1.78
C GLU A 225 13.15 0.30 2.66
N LYS A 226 12.57 1.36 3.24
CA LYS A 226 11.39 1.25 4.12
C LYS A 226 10.15 0.80 3.36
N LEU A 227 9.98 1.22 2.10
CA LEU A 227 8.92 0.71 1.24
C LEU A 227 9.09 -0.79 0.95
N ALA A 228 10.31 -1.25 0.71
CA ALA A 228 10.59 -2.67 0.51
C ALA A 228 10.28 -3.49 1.78
N GLU A 229 10.72 -3.03 2.95
CA GLU A 229 10.40 -3.64 4.25
C GLU A 229 8.88 -3.71 4.49
N PHE A 230 8.16 -2.63 4.21
CA PHE A 230 6.69 -2.59 4.30
C PHE A 230 6.02 -3.62 3.38
N VAL A 231 6.46 -3.70 2.12
CA VAL A 231 5.92 -4.66 1.15
C VAL A 231 6.18 -6.11 1.59
N VAL A 232 7.36 -6.39 2.15
CA VAL A 232 7.68 -7.72 2.72
C VAL A 232 6.74 -8.03 3.88
N ALA A 233 6.62 -7.13 4.86
CA ALA A 233 5.73 -7.32 6.01
C ALA A 233 4.27 -7.54 5.58
N ALA A 234 3.80 -6.78 4.58
CA ALA A 234 2.44 -6.91 4.05
C ALA A 234 2.23 -8.28 3.36
N ARG A 235 3.21 -8.76 2.58
CA ARG A 235 3.16 -10.08 1.96
C ARG A 235 3.14 -11.20 3.00
N ASP A 236 3.96 -11.10 4.05
CA ASP A 236 3.99 -12.10 5.11
C ASP A 236 2.65 -12.18 5.85
N MET A 237 2.03 -11.03 6.14
CA MET A 237 0.67 -10.97 6.69
C MET A 237 -0.33 -11.69 5.79
N LEU A 238 -0.38 -11.34 4.50
CA LEU A 238 -1.34 -11.92 3.55
C LEU A 238 -1.10 -13.43 3.34
N ASN A 239 0.15 -13.88 3.29
CA ASN A 239 0.50 -15.30 3.13
C ASN A 239 0.16 -16.15 4.38
N SER A 240 0.30 -15.58 5.58
CA SER A 240 -0.06 -16.27 6.83
C SER A 240 -1.57 -16.56 6.92
N GLU A 241 -2.37 -15.75 6.23
CA GLU A 241 -3.83 -15.87 6.17
C GLU A 241 -4.28 -16.92 5.15
N ASP A 242 -3.59 -17.03 4.01
CA ASP A 242 -3.83 -18.09 3.02
C ASP A 242 -3.59 -19.49 3.59
N GLN A 243 -2.63 -19.64 4.51
CA GLN A 243 -2.35 -20.91 5.18
C GLN A 243 -3.40 -21.28 6.25
N SER A 244 -4.17 -20.31 6.73
CA SER A 244 -5.22 -20.49 7.73
C SER A 244 -6.63 -20.53 7.12
N ALA A 245 -6.78 -20.33 5.81
CA ALA A 245 -8.03 -20.57 5.11
C ALA A 245 -8.49 -22.04 5.29
N PRO A 246 -9.77 -22.29 5.61
CA PRO A 246 -10.26 -23.64 5.85
C PRO A 246 -10.05 -24.49 4.59
N ARG A 247 -9.17 -25.49 4.70
CA ARG A 247 -9.00 -26.50 3.66
C ARG A 247 -10.34 -27.19 3.50
N LEU A 248 -10.95 -27.05 2.32
CA LEU A 248 -12.15 -27.80 1.96
C LEU A 248 -11.94 -29.27 2.35
N PRO A 249 -12.87 -29.89 3.11
CA PRO A 249 -12.71 -31.27 3.51
C PRO A 249 -12.51 -32.10 2.25
N THR A 250 -11.34 -32.75 2.17
CA THR A 250 -10.96 -33.62 1.07
C THR A 250 -12.10 -34.62 0.89
N ARG A 251 -12.79 -34.58 -0.27
CA ARG A 251 -13.90 -35.48 -0.59
C ARG A 251 -13.47 -36.91 -0.24
N ARG A 252 -13.94 -37.45 0.88
CA ARG A 252 -13.79 -38.86 1.21
C ARG A 252 -14.46 -39.62 0.08
N ARG A 253 -13.67 -40.24 -0.80
CA ARG A 253 -14.16 -41.23 -1.76
C ARG A 253 -14.79 -42.35 -0.93
N TRP A 254 -16.11 -42.40 -0.90
CA TRP A 254 -16.83 -43.59 -0.49
C TRP A 254 -16.45 -44.68 -1.50
N ARG A 255 -15.74 -45.70 -1.02
CA ARG A 255 -15.55 -46.99 -1.70
C ARG A 255 -16.56 -47.95 -1.15
#